data_AF-A0A1H0UU32-F1
#
_entry.id   AF-A0A1H0UU32-F1
#
_cell.length_a   1.000
_cell.length_b   1.000
_cell.length_c   1.000
_cell.angle_alpha   90.00
_cell.angle_beta   90.00
_cell.angle_gamma   90.00
#
_symmetry.space_group_name_H-M   'P 1'
#
loop_
_entity.id
_entity.type
_entity.pdbx_description
1 polymer ?
#
loop_
_entity_poly.entity_id
_entity_poly.type
_entity_poly.pdbx_seq_one_letter_code
_entity_poly.pdbx_strand_id
1 'polypeptide(L)' 'MSDDMPTHWPTGVEPLTIDGSGKIGVHRDTGHLYWDGKRVSTVGRLAFPERALAVVATAAIVSMALVDLVRFLNGN' A
#
# COMPACT_ATOMS: atom_id res chain seq x y z
N MET A 1 3.78 14.65 32.52
CA MET A 1 2.96 13.50 32.94
C MET A 1 3.41 12.35 32.07
N SER A 2 4.31 11.53 32.60
CA SER A 2 4.90 10.39 31.91
C SER A 2 3.90 9.23 32.05
N ASP A 3 2.99 9.13 31.09
CA ASP A 3 2.06 8.00 31.01
C ASP A 3 2.79 6.89 30.26
N ASP A 4 2.93 5.76 30.93
CA ASP A 4 3.75 4.59 30.59
C ASP A 4 3.75 4.26 29.08
N MET A 5 4.92 4.43 28.45
CA MET A 5 5.18 3.69 27.22
C MET A 5 5.09 2.20 27.58
N PRO A 6 4.20 1.43 26.94
CA PRO A 6 4.08 0.02 27.28
C PRO A 6 5.43 -0.68 27.06
N THR A 7 5.95 -1.36 28.08
CA THR A 7 7.30 -1.98 28.09
C THR A 7 7.55 -2.92 26.90
N HIS A 8 6.50 -3.39 26.24
CA HIS A 8 6.58 -4.24 25.06
C HIS A 8 6.88 -3.52 23.74
N TRP A 9 6.97 -2.19 23.73
CA TRP A 9 7.23 -1.44 22.49
C TRP A 9 8.70 -1.53 22.06
N PRO A 10 8.98 -1.66 20.74
CA PRO A 10 10.35 -1.67 20.26
C PRO A 10 11.07 -0.34 20.50
N THR A 11 12.36 -0.41 20.80
CA THR A 11 13.21 0.76 21.02
C THR A 11 13.16 1.71 19.83
N GLY A 12 12.89 3.00 20.06
CA GLY A 12 12.82 4.02 19.00
C GLY A 12 11.42 4.32 18.46
N VAL A 13 10.37 3.69 19.00
CA VAL A 13 8.98 4.06 18.73
C VAL A 13 8.53 5.17 19.66
N GLU A 14 8.11 6.30 19.08
CA GLU A 14 7.55 7.45 19.79
C GLU A 14 6.01 7.40 19.71
N PRO A 15 5.29 7.36 20.84
CA PRO A 15 3.83 7.37 20.83
C PRO A 15 3.28 8.71 20.34
N LEU A 16 2.30 8.66 19.44
CA LEU A 16 1.55 9.84 19.01
C LEU A 16 0.40 10.04 19.98
N THR A 17 0.57 10.95 20.93
CA THR A 17 -0.47 11.33 21.89
C THR A 17 -1.32 12.46 21.32
N ILE A 18 -2.22 12.13 20.39
CA ILE A 18 -3.42 12.95 20.15
C ILE A 18 -4.41 12.48 21.23
N ASP A 19 -5.14 13.37 21.88
CA ASP A 19 -6.08 13.03 22.97
C ASP A 19 -6.86 11.74 22.67
N GLY A 20 -6.53 10.65 23.40
CA GLY A 20 -7.14 9.32 23.24
C GLY A 20 -6.41 8.31 22.34
N SER A 21 -5.28 8.64 21.71
CA SER A 21 -4.56 7.78 20.76
C SER A 21 -3.27 7.14 21.31
N GLY A 22 -3.16 6.93 22.62
CA GLY A 22 -1.96 6.35 23.28
C GLY A 22 -1.55 4.93 22.83
N LYS A 23 -2.25 4.35 21.85
CA LYS A 23 -1.89 3.08 21.20
C LYS A 23 -1.17 3.25 19.87
N ILE A 24 -1.10 4.46 19.31
CA ILE A 24 -0.44 4.72 18.03
C ILE A 24 0.98 5.22 18.29
N GLY A 25 1.96 4.65 17.59
CA GLY A 25 3.35 5.09 17.65
C GLY A 25 4.02 5.11 16.30
N VAL A 26 5.05 5.94 16.13
CA VAL A 26 5.87 5.99 14.93
C VAL A 26 7.32 5.76 15.30
N HIS A 27 7.99 4.89 14.57
CA HIS A 27 9.42 4.70 14.71
C HIS A 27 10.17 5.83 14.01
N ARG A 28 10.99 6.58 14.75
CA ARG A 28 11.62 7.82 14.25
C ARG A 28 12.57 7.59 13.07
N ASP A 29 13.35 6.52 13.12
CA ASP A 29 14.34 6.20 12.08
C ASP A 29 13.73 5.52 10.84
N THR A 30 12.78 4.60 11.04
CA THR A 30 12.23 3.78 9.94
C THR A 30 10.94 4.34 9.35
N GLY A 31 10.33 5.33 10.01
CA GLY A 31 9.01 5.87 9.64
C GLY A 31 7.88 4.84 9.74
N HIS A 32 8.12 3.68 10.38
CA HIS A 32 7.12 2.63 10.52
C HIS A 32 6.07 3.02 11.55
N LEU A 33 4.80 2.79 11.19
CA LEU A 33 3.67 2.98 12.08
C LEU A 33 3.50 1.74 12.96
N TYR A 34 3.21 1.94 14.24
CA TYR A 34 2.96 0.91 15.24
C TYR A 34 1.60 1.16 15.88
N TRP A 35 0.86 0.07 16.13
CA TRP A 35 -0.37 0.06 16.91
C TRP A 35 -0.21 -0.95 18.04
N ASP A 36 -0.26 -0.47 19.28
CA ASP A 36 -0.11 -1.27 20.49
C ASP A 36 1.18 -2.13 20.48
N GLY A 37 2.28 -1.53 20.00
CA GLY A 37 3.59 -2.19 19.88
C GLY A 37 3.74 -3.12 18.68
N LYS A 38 2.69 -3.33 17.87
CA LYS A 38 2.75 -4.13 16.63
C LYS A 38 2.91 -3.23 15.41
N ARG A 39 3.85 -3.56 14.53
CA ARG A 39 4.06 -2.83 13.28
C ARG A 39 2.81 -2.91 12.41
N VAL A 40 2.22 -1.76 12.12
CA VAL A 40 1.14 -1.61 11.14
C VAL A 40 1.77 -1.61 9.76
N SER A 41 1.65 -2.73 9.06
CA SER A 41 2.04 -2.80 7.66
C SER A 41 0.86 -2.35 6.81
N THR A 42 0.96 -1.17 6.19
CA THR A 42 0.10 -0.79 5.07
C THR A 42 0.50 -1.67 3.89
N VAL A 43 -0.03 -2.89 3.84
CA VAL A 43 0.09 -3.72 2.65
C VAL A 43 -0.73 -3.01 1.58
N GLY A 44 -0.05 -2.34 0.65
CA GLY A 44 -0.65 -1.82 -0.57
C GLY A 44 -1.15 -2.99 -1.40
N ARG A 45 -2.24 -3.63 -0.98
CA ARG A 45 -2.99 -4.52 -1.85
C ARG A 45 -3.54 -3.61 -2.92
N LEU A 46 -2.96 -3.69 -4.12
CA LEU A 46 -3.58 -3.21 -5.34
C LEU A 46 -5.01 -3.73 -5.29
N ALA A 47 -5.94 -2.85 -4.99
CA ALA A 47 -7.29 -3.22 -4.69
C ALA A 47 -7.91 -3.81 -5.96
N PHE A 48 -9.01 -4.54 -5.79
CA PHE A 48 -9.80 -5.06 -6.89
C PHE A 48 -9.97 -4.07 -8.09
N PRO A 49 -10.23 -2.76 -7.87
CA PRO A 49 -10.31 -1.79 -8.97
C PRO A 49 -9.01 -1.59 -9.76
N GLU A 50 -7.85 -1.50 -9.11
CA GLU A 50 -6.56 -1.31 -9.80
C GLU A 50 -6.19 -2.54 -10.63
N ARG A 51 -6.49 -3.74 -10.12
CA ARG A 51 -6.33 -4.99 -10.88
C ARG A 51 -7.28 -5.05 -12.09
N ALA A 52 -8.52 -4.60 -11.92
CA ALA A 52 -9.48 -4.55 -13.03
C ALA A 52 -9.01 -3.58 -14.13
N LEU A 53 -8.52 -2.40 -13.76
CA LEU A 53 -7.95 -1.43 -14.71
C LEU A 53 -6.76 -2.01 -15.46
N ALA A 54 -5.85 -2.71 -14.78
CA ALA A 54 -4.70 -3.36 -15.42
C ALA A 54 -5.14 -4.42 -16.45
N VAL A 55 -6.16 -5.23 -16.13
CA VAL A 55 -6.71 -6.23 -17.07
C VAL A 55 -7.33 -5.56 -18.28
N VAL A 56 -8.13 -4.51 -18.09
CA VAL A 56 -8.76 -3.76 -19.19
C VAL A 56 -7.72 -3.13 -20.11
N ALA A 57 -6.70 -2.49 -19.53
CA ALA A 57 -5.62 -1.88 -20.30
C ALA A 57 -4.86 -2.93 -21.12
N THR A 58 -4.53 -4.07 -20.52
CA THR A 58 -3.85 -5.17 -21.21
C THR A 58 -4.71 -5.73 -22.35
N ALA A 59 -6.00 -5.95 -22.11
CA ALA A 59 -6.93 -6.44 -23.14
C ALA A 59 -7.06 -5.45 -24.31
N ALA A 60 -7.08 -4.15 -24.05
CA ALA A 60 -7.13 -3.13 -25.08
C ALA A 60 -5.86 -3.15 -25.96
N ILE A 61 -4.68 -3.23 -25.36
CA ILE A 61 -3.39 -3.31 -26.08
C ILE A 61 -3.36 -4.56 -26.97
N VAL A 62 -3.74 -5.72 -26.43
CA VAL A 62 -3.78 -6.99 -27.18
C VAL A 62 -4.76 -6.90 -28.34
N SER A 63 -5.96 -6.36 -28.10
CA SER A 63 -6.98 -6.20 -29.15
C SER A 63 -6.47 -5.32 -30.29
N MET A 64 -5.82 -4.20 -29.95
CA MET A 64 -5.27 -3.28 -30.93
C MET A 64 -4.15 -3.92 -31.75
N ALA A 65 -3.26 -4.67 -31.10
CA ALA A 65 -2.20 -5.43 -31.77
C ALA A 65 -2.74 -6.50 -32.73
N LEU A 66 -3.80 -7.21 -32.33
CA LEU A 66 -4.45 -8.21 -33.20
C LEU A 66 -5.12 -7.57 -34.41
N VAL A 67 -5.81 -6.45 -34.22
CA VAL A 67 -6.43 -5.70 -35.32
C VAL A 67 -5.36 -5.20 -36.30
N ASP A 68 -4.25 -4.68 -35.78
CA ASP A 68 -3.14 -4.21 -36.60
C ASP A 68 -2.51 -5.35 -37.41
N LEU A 69 -2.28 -6.50 -36.77
CA LEU A 69 -1.78 -7.71 -37.43
C LEU A 69 -2.71 -8.19 -38.55
N VAL A 70 -4.02 -8.23 -38.31
CA VAL A 70 -5.00 -8.64 -39.33
C VAL A 70 -5.02 -7.66 -40.50
N ARG A 71 -4.94 -6.36 -40.24
CA ARG A 71 -4.87 -5.33 -41.29
C ARG A 71 -3.61 -5.47 -42.14
N PHE A 72 -2.47 -5.69 -41.49
CA PHE A 72 -1.18 -5.94 -42.15
C PHE A 72 -1.24 -7.16 -43.06
N LEU A 73 -1.79 -8.28 -42.58
CA LEU A 73 -1.90 -9.52 -43.36
C LEU A 73 -2.90 -9.41 -44.53
N ASN A 74 -3.95 -8.58 -44.40
CA ASN A 74 -4.97 -8.37 -45.43
C ASN A 74 -4.54 -7.37 -46.54
N GLY A 75 -3.29 -6.94 -46.55
CA GLY A 75 -2.71 -6.22 -47.69
C GLY A 75 -2.95 -4.71 -47.70
N ASN A 76 -2.94 -4.08 -46.52
CA ASN A 76 -2.55 -2.67 -46.43
C ASN A 76 -1.08 -2.56 -46.02
#